data_AF-A0A3N4YW51-F1
#
_entry.id   AF-A0A3N4YW51-F1
#
_cell.length_a   1.000
_cell.length_b   1.000
_cell.length_c   1.000
_cell.angle_alpha   90.00
_cell.angle_beta   90.00
_cell.angle_gamma   90.00
#
_symmetry.space_group_name_H-M   'P 1'
#
loop_
_entity.id
_entity.type
_entity.pdbx_description
1 polymer ?
#
loop_
_entity_poly.entity_id
_entity_poly.type
_entity_poly.pdbx_seq_one_letter_code
_entity_poly.pdbx_strand_id
1 'polypeptide(L)' 'MVVGTKGMQPVDLDGMDDETLVAKLKESKEELFNLRFQSATGQLESHGRLKAVRRDIARIYTILRERELGIRTAPSVSE' A
#
# COMPACT_ATOMS: atom_id res chain seq x y z
N MET A 1 -4.68 -16.66 -5.06
CA MET A 1 -5.33 -15.88 -3.99
C MET A 1 -4.56 -14.56 -3.82
N VAL A 2 -5.10 -13.45 -4.33
CA VAL A 2 -4.45 -12.13 -4.21
C VAL A 2 -4.59 -11.67 -2.76
N VAL A 3 -3.51 -11.75 -1.99
CA VAL A 3 -3.50 -11.22 -0.62
C VAL A 3 -3.11 -9.75 -0.73
N GLY A 4 -4.10 -8.88 -0.75
CA GLY A 4 -4.01 -7.43 -0.88
C GLY A 4 -5.40 -6.85 -1.11
N THR A 5 -5.60 -5.58 -0.77
CA THR A 5 -6.83 -4.89 -1.15
C THR A 5 -6.97 -4.84 -2.68
N LYS A 6 -8.20 -5.02 -3.18
CA LYS A 6 -8.51 -4.93 -4.61
C LYS A 6 -8.36 -3.45 -5.01
N GLY A 7 -7.27 -3.08 -5.69
CA GLY A 7 -6.93 -1.68 -6.03
C GLY A 7 -5.53 -1.21 -5.59
N MET A 8 -4.75 -2.05 -4.91
CA MET A 8 -3.31 -1.83 -4.64
C MET A 8 -2.44 -2.81 -5.45
N GLN A 9 -2.86 -3.16 -6.67
CA GLN A 9 -2.01 -3.90 -7.58
C GLN A 9 -0.91 -2.98 -8.13
N PRO A 10 0.25 -3.53 -8.52
CA PRO A 10 1.33 -2.74 -9.10
C PRO A 10 0.86 -1.86 -10.27
N VAL A 11 -0.01 -2.40 -11.13
CA VAL A 11 -0.57 -1.69 -12.29
C VAL A 11 -1.40 -0.48 -11.87
N ASP A 12 -2.22 -0.61 -10.81
CA ASP A 12 -3.06 0.49 -10.32
C ASP A 12 -2.22 1.59 -9.67
N LEU A 13 -1.14 1.21 -8.98
CA LEU A 13 -0.23 2.13 -8.30
C LEU A 13 0.73 2.83 -9.26
N ASP A 14 1.06 2.20 -10.40
CA ASP A 14 1.86 2.82 -11.44
C ASP A 14 1.16 4.04 -12.02
N GLY A 15 -0.17 4.04 -12.14
CA GLY A 15 -0.94 5.20 -12.62
C GLY A 15 -1.09 6.35 -11.62
N MET A 16 -0.57 6.23 -10.40
CA MET A 16 -0.72 7.25 -9.34
C MET A 16 0.51 8.14 -9.26
N ASP A 17 0.27 9.40 -8.89
CA ASP A 17 1.34 10.35 -8.63
C ASP A 17 2.08 10.05 -7.31
N ASP A 18 3.33 10.50 -7.18
CA ASP A 18 4.18 10.22 -6.02
C ASP A 18 3.55 10.73 -4.72
N GLU A 19 2.94 11.91 -4.73
CA GLU A 19 2.24 12.47 -3.57
C GLU A 19 1.05 11.60 -3.15
N THR A 20 0.31 11.09 -4.13
CA THR A 20 -0.84 10.20 -3.90
C THR A 20 -0.39 8.86 -3.32
N LEU A 21 0.74 8.32 -3.78
CA LEU A 21 1.34 7.11 -3.22
C LEU A 21 1.75 7.30 -1.76
N VAL A 22 2.35 8.44 -1.43
CA VAL A 22 2.73 8.78 -0.06
C VAL A 22 1.50 8.96 0.85
N ALA A 23 0.43 9.58 0.34
CA ALA A 23 -0.83 9.71 1.07
C ALA A 23 -1.44 8.33 1.40
N LYS A 24 -1.54 7.44 0.41
CA LYS A 24 -2.03 6.06 0.61
C LYS A 24 -1.15 5.24 1.55
N LEU A 25 0.15 5.48 1.54
CA LEU A 25 1.08 4.85 2.46
C LEU A 25 0.78 5.24 3.91
N LYS A 26 0.49 6.52 4.18
CA LYS A 26 0.10 6.99 5.52
C LYS A 26 -1.20 6.34 5.97
N GLU A 27 -2.23 6.36 5.13
CA GLU A 27 -3.52 5.72 5.41
C GLU A 27 -3.36 4.23 5.73
N SER A 28 -2.57 3.50 4.93
CA SER A 28 -2.31 2.08 5.15
C SER A 28 -1.56 1.80 6.48
N LYS A 29 -0.68 2.73 6.91
CA LYS A 29 0.02 2.61 8.20
C LYS A 29 -0.92 2.85 9.38
N GLU A 30 -1.82 3.81 9.28
CA GLU A 30 -2.85 4.06 10.29
C GLU A 30 -3.80 2.86 10.40
N GLU A 31 -4.23 2.30 9.27
CA GLU A 31 -5.02 1.07 9.27
C GLU A 31 -4.26 -0.08 9.94
N LEU A 32 -2.97 -0.26 9.63
CA LEU A 32 -2.15 -1.28 10.27
C LEU A 32 -2.05 -1.08 11.79
N PHE A 33 -1.94 0.16 12.25
CA PHE A 33 -1.90 0.49 13.68
C PHE A 33 -3.22 0.09 14.36
N ASN A 34 -4.36 0.48 13.78
CA ASN A 34 -5.69 0.13 14.28
C ASN A 34 -5.90 -1.39 14.31
N LEU A 35 -5.51 -2.11 13.25
CA LEU A 35 -5.62 -3.57 13.19
C LEU A 35 -4.71 -4.26 14.21
N ARG A 36 -3.52 -3.72 14.50
CA ARG A 36 -2.65 -4.26 15.57
C ARG A 36 -3.26 -4.03 16.94
N PHE A 37 -3.91 -2.89 17.16
CA PHE A 37 -4.64 -2.61 18.39
C PHE A 37 -5.80 -3.58 18.58
N GLN A 38 -6.65 -3.76 17.56
CA GLN A 38 -7.74 -4.74 17.55
C GLN A 38 -7.25 -6.19 17.72
N SER A 39 -6.10 -6.51 17.15
CA SER A 39 -5.47 -7.83 17.32
C SER A 39 -5.00 -8.06 18.76
N ALA A 40 -4.51 -7.01 19.44
CA ALA A 40 -4.07 -7.10 20.82
C ALA A 40 -5.25 -7.18 21.80
N THR A 41 -6.39 -6.56 21.49
CA THR A 41 -7.62 -6.66 22.29
C THR A 41 -8.41 -7.95 22.02
N GLY A 42 -7.98 -8.77 21.05
CA GLY A 42 -8.63 -10.04 20.72
C GLY A 42 -9.97 -9.89 19.98
N GLN A 43 -10.33 -8.68 19.55
CA GLN A 43 -11.58 -8.38 18.83
C GLN A 43 -11.39 -8.37 17.31
N LEU A 44 -10.27 -8.90 16.80
CA LEU A 44 -9.98 -8.84 15.38
C LEU A 44 -10.79 -9.89 14.61
N GLU A 45 -11.80 -9.43 13.89
CA GLU A 45 -12.66 -10.30 13.07
C GLU A 45 -11.93 -10.89 11.84
N SER A 46 -10.94 -10.17 11.29
CA SER A 46 -10.24 -10.57 10.07
C SER A 46 -8.72 -10.58 10.21
N HIS A 47 -8.17 -11.72 10.63
CA HIS A 47 -6.72 -11.95 10.66
C HIS A 47 -6.04 -11.83 9.28
N GLY A 48 -6.80 -12.08 8.20
CA GLY A 48 -6.32 -11.94 6.82
C GLY A 48 -5.99 -10.49 6.44
N ARG A 49 -6.69 -9.52 7.02
CA ARG A 49 -6.52 -8.09 6.74
C ARG A 49 -5.14 -7.58 7.14
N LEU A 50 -4.62 -8.04 8.30
CA LEU A 50 -3.27 -7.72 8.77
C LEU A 50 -2.16 -8.12 7.77
N LYS A 51 -2.36 -9.23 7.05
CA LYS A 51 -1.42 -9.69 6.02
C LYS A 51 -1.61 -8.91 4.71
N ALA A 52 -2.84 -8.53 4.38
CA ALA A 52 -3.14 -7.71 3.20
C ALA A 52 -2.50 -6.31 3.32
N VAL A 53 -2.78 -5.58 4.41
CA VAL A 53 -2.26 -4.22 4.64
C VAL A 53 -0.73 -4.18 4.65
N ARG A 54 -0.07 -5.19 5.27
CA ARG A 54 1.40 -5.28 5.22
C ARG A 54 1.94 -5.43 3.80
N ARG A 55 1.27 -6.23 2.95
CA ARG A 55 1.67 -6.41 1.55
C ARG A 55 1.41 -5.16 0.73
N ASP A 56 0.32 -4.46 1.01
CA ASP A 56 -0.03 -3.21 0.34
C ASP A 56 1.01 -2.13 0.63
N ILE A 57 1.44 -1.96 1.89
CA ILE A 57 2.55 -1.08 2.27
C ILE A 57 3.85 -1.46 1.54
N ALA A 58 4.18 -2.76 1.51
CA ALA A 58 5.39 -3.22 0.84
C ALA A 58 5.38 -2.90 -0.67
N ARG A 59 4.25 -3.07 -1.36
CA ARG A 59 4.13 -2.74 -2.79
C ARG A 59 4.35 -1.25 -3.04
N ILE A 60 3.76 -0.37 -2.23
CA ILE A 60 3.96 1.08 -2.39
C ILE A 60 5.44 1.43 -2.22
N TYR A 61 6.11 0.88 -1.22
CA TYR A 61 7.55 1.08 -1.04
C TYR A 61 8.39 0.55 -2.21
N THR A 62 8.05 -0.61 -2.76
CA THR A 62 8.73 -1.15 -3.94
C THR A 62 8.61 -0.20 -5.12
N ILE A 63 7.42 0.33 -5.40
CA ILE A 63 7.19 1.23 -6.55
C ILE A 63 7.92 2.56 -6.36
N LEU A 64 7.84 3.17 -5.17
CA LEU A 64 8.61 4.38 -4.86
C LEU A 64 10.10 4.16 -5.07
N ARG A 65 10.62 3.01 -4.62
CA ARG A 65 12.04 2.68 -4.80
C ARG A 65 12.41 2.41 -6.26
N GLU A 66 11.54 1.73 -7.00
CA GLU A 66 11.73 1.49 -8.44
C GLU A 66 11.70 2.80 -9.25
N ARG A 67 10.88 3.79 -8.83
CA ARG A 67 10.88 5.16 -9.38
C ARG A 67 12.18 5.90 -9.08
N GLU A 68 12.65 5.86 -7.82
CA GLU A 68 13.94 6.44 -7.43
C GLU A 68 15.13 5.83 -8.21
N LEU A 69 15.07 4.54 -8.52
CA LEU A 69 16.11 3.83 -9.27
C LEU A 69 15.96 3.96 -10.80
N GLY A 70 14.92 4.65 -11.28
CA GLY A 70 14.64 4.83 -12.71
C GLY A 70 14.22 3.53 -13.43
N ILE A 71 13.83 2.49 -12.69
CA ILE A 71 13.38 1.20 -13.23
C ILE A 71 11.92 1.31 -13.70
N ARG A 72 11.11 2.12 -13.00
CA ARG A 72 9.76 2.47 -13.43
C ARG A 72 9.65 3.96 -13.68
N THR A 73 9.10 4.29 -14.84
CA THR A 73 8.67 5.66 -15.18
C THR A 73 7.37 5.94 -14.43
N ALA A 74 7.39 6.88 -13.48
CA ALA A 74 6.16 7.50 -13.03
C ALA A 74 5.43 8.04 -14.28
N PRO A 75 4.09 7.98 -14.35
CA PRO A 75 3.37 8.68 -15.40
C PRO A 75 3.84 10.12 -15.28
N SER A 76 4.63 10.55 -16.27
CA SER A 76 5.03 11.93 -16.38
C SER A 76 3.73 12.69 -16.28
N VAL A 77 3.63 13.60 -15.31
CA VAL A 77 2.64 14.67 -15.34
C VAL A 77 2.86 15.35 -16.69
N SER A 78 2.12 14.87 -17.69
CA SER A 78 2.19 15.28 -19.07
C SER A 78 0.92 16.08 -19.24
N GLU A 79 1.13 17.40 -19.15
CA GLU A 79 0.19 18.52 -19.33
C GLU A 79 -0.75 18.84 -18.16
#